data_AF-A0A959E6E7-F1
#
_entry.id   AF-A0A959E6E7-F1
#
_cell.length_a   1.000
_cell.length_b   1.000
_cell.length_c   1.000
_cell.angle_alpha   90.00
_cell.angle_beta   90.00
_cell.angle_gamma   90.00
#
_symmetry.space_group_name_H-M   'P 1'
#
loop_
_entity.id
_entity.type
_entity.pdbx_description
1 polymer ?
#
loop_
_entity_poly.entity_id
_entity_poly.type
_entity_poly.pdbx_seq_one_letter_code
_entity_poly.pdbx_strand_id
1 'polypeptide(L)'
;MVRTIIGLVGALIALPVVAYYYDHPLDKLQWDALILAVRLMLTVALLSFLVSEVTRNYSQVDKLWSIMPVVYCWHFARAAQWDERLVLMAVMVTIWGLRLSFNFARRGGYHWIPWKGEEDYRWSILRKDPNLKGRLRWGLFNLFFISLYQQSLILLFTLPAVMAMEGRGT
;
A
#
# COMPACT_ATOMS: atom_id res chain seq x y z
N MET A 1 15.62 -25.05 7.33
CA MET A 1 14.92 -23.92 7.99
C MET A 1 15.90 -22.86 8.52
N VAL A 2 16.86 -23.20 9.40
CA VAL A 2 17.84 -22.22 9.94
C VAL A 2 18.69 -21.55 8.86
N ARG A 3 19.20 -22.29 7.87
CA ARG A 3 19.95 -21.72 6.73
C ARG A 3 19.15 -20.67 5.96
N THR A 4 17.86 -20.91 5.77
CA THR A 4 16.94 -19.98 5.10
C THR A 4 16.72 -18.73 5.94
N ILE A 5 16.52 -18.88 7.25
CA ILE A 5 16.36 -17.74 8.18
C ILE A 5 17.61 -16.86 8.15
N ILE A 6 18.80 -17.46 8.27
CA ILE A 6 20.07 -16.73 8.21
C ILE A 6 20.22 -16.01 6.87
N GLY A 7 19.89 -16.68 5.76
CA GLY A 7 19.93 -16.06 4.43
C GLY A 7 18.98 -14.86 4.30
N LEU A 8 17.75 -14.97 4.80
CA LEU A 8 16.77 -13.89 4.76
C LEU A 8 17.15 -12.70 5.65
N VAL A 9 17.62 -12.97 6.88
CA VAL A 9 18.12 -11.93 7.79
C VAL A 9 19.34 -11.24 7.19
N GLY A 10 20.26 -12.02 6.62
CA GLY A 10 21.42 -11.50 5.91
C GLY A 10 21.03 -10.58 4.75
N ALA A 11 20.08 -11.00 3.90
CA ALA A 11 19.58 -10.17 2.80
C ALA A 11 18.87 -8.90 3.28
N LEU A 12 18.06 -9.00 4.34
CA LEU A 12 17.33 -7.87 4.92
C LEU A 12 18.27 -6.77 5.44
N ILE A 13 19.48 -7.13 5.89
CA ILE A 13 20.49 -6.18 6.36
C ILE A 13 21.40 -5.75 5.21
N ALA A 14 21.87 -6.68 4.39
CA ALA A 14 22.84 -6.40 3.33
C ALA A 14 22.26 -5.49 2.23
N LEU A 15 21.01 -5.69 1.82
CA LEU A 15 20.40 -4.91 0.75
C LEU A 15 20.29 -3.40 1.08
N PRO A 16 19.76 -2.98 2.25
CA PRO A 16 19.77 -1.58 2.64
C PRO A 16 21.18 -0.99 2.77
N VAL A 17 22.14 -1.77 3.29
CA VAL A 17 23.53 -1.32 3.42
C VAL A 17 24.14 -1.07 2.04
N VAL A 18 24.00 -2.01 1.12
CA VAL A 18 24.47 -1.86 -0.26
C VAL A 18 23.78 -0.67 -0.94
N ALA A 19 22.45 -0.56 -0.83
CA ALA A 19 21.73 0.58 -1.38
C ALA A 19 22.22 1.92 -0.81
N TYR A 20 22.48 2.00 0.50
CA TYR A 20 22.97 3.23 1.13
C TYR A 20 24.34 3.68 0.63
N TYR A 21 25.25 2.74 0.32
CA TYR A 21 26.60 3.07 -0.13
C TYR A 21 26.75 3.23 -1.64
N TYR A 22 25.95 2.53 -2.44
CA TYR A 22 26.11 2.45 -3.89
C TYR A 22 25.02 3.17 -4.69
N ASP A 23 23.85 3.42 -4.09
CA ASP A 23 22.75 4.08 -4.78
C ASP A 23 22.87 5.60 -4.69
N HIS A 24 22.32 6.29 -5.69
CA HIS A 24 22.30 7.74 -5.67
C HIS A 24 21.16 8.25 -4.78
N PRO A 25 21.34 9.38 -4.07
CA PRO A 25 20.23 9.98 -3.35
C PRO A 25 19.15 10.42 -4.35
N LEU A 26 17.89 10.32 -3.92
CA LEU A 26 16.76 10.77 -4.73
C LEU A 26 16.93 12.24 -5.13
N ASP A 27 16.65 12.54 -6.40
CA ASP A 27 16.58 13.89 -6.93
C ASP A 27 15.36 14.63 -6.35
N LYS A 28 15.38 15.96 -6.43
CA LYS A 28 14.30 16.83 -5.97
C LYS A 28 12.95 16.43 -6.55
N LEU A 29 12.87 16.09 -7.84
CA LEU A 29 11.62 15.67 -8.47
C LEU A 29 11.06 14.38 -7.83
N GLN A 30 11.94 13.42 -7.53
CA GLN A 30 11.56 12.16 -6.90
C GLN A 30 11.12 12.38 -5.46
N TRP A 31 11.83 13.23 -4.70
CA TRP A 31 11.43 13.64 -3.36
C TRP A 31 10.05 14.29 -3.34
N ASP A 32 9.80 15.25 -4.23
CA ASP A 32 8.52 15.95 -4.31
C ASP A 32 7.38 14.97 -4.65
N ALA A 33 7.61 14.06 -5.61
CA ALA A 33 6.65 13.03 -5.98
C ALA A 33 6.37 12.05 -4.82
N LEU A 34 7.42 11.60 -4.11
CA LEU A 34 7.33 10.70 -2.98
C LEU A 34 6.60 11.35 -1.79
N ILE A 35 6.92 12.61 -1.46
CA ILE A 35 6.26 13.35 -0.39
C ILE A 35 4.75 13.45 -0.66
N LEU A 36 4.34 13.72 -1.90
CA LEU A 36 2.91 13.74 -2.24
C LEU A 36 2.29 12.35 -2.08
N ALA A 37 2.97 11.29 -2.51
CA ALA A 37 2.49 9.92 -2.33
C ALA A 37 2.35 9.52 -0.86
N VAL A 38 3.29 9.93 0.00
CA VAL A 38 3.24 9.74 1.46
C VAL A 38 2.07 10.51 2.06
N ARG A 39 1.84 11.77 1.65
CA ARG A 39 0.68 12.56 2.10
C ARG A 39 -0.62 11.88 1.72
N LEU A 40 -0.75 11.42 0.48
CA LEU A 40 -1.92 10.66 0.01
C LEU A 40 -2.11 9.37 0.81
N MET A 41 -1.03 8.61 1.04
CA MET A 41 -1.04 7.41 1.86
C MET A 41 -1.58 7.69 3.27
N LEU A 42 -1.06 8.72 3.95
CA LEU A 42 -1.50 9.10 5.28
C LEU A 42 -2.96 9.56 5.29
N THR A 43 -3.38 10.37 4.31
CA THR A 43 -4.78 10.80 4.18
C THR A 43 -5.71 9.60 4.01
N VAL A 44 -5.37 8.68 3.12
CA VAL A 44 -6.19 7.49 2.85
C VAL A 44 -6.19 6.53 4.05
N ALA A 45 -5.07 6.37 4.75
CA ALA A 45 -4.99 5.59 5.99
C ALA A 45 -5.91 6.17 7.08
N LEU A 46 -5.84 7.49 7.31
CA LEU A 46 -6.69 8.16 8.30
C LEU A 46 -8.18 8.09 7.93
N LEU A 47 -8.52 8.29 6.65
CA LEU A 47 -9.90 8.12 6.19
C LEU A 47 -10.39 6.68 6.36
N SER A 48 -9.55 5.69 6.04
CA SER A 48 -9.88 4.27 6.24
C SER A 48 -10.11 3.94 7.72
N PHE A 49 -9.30 4.50 8.62
CA PHE A 49 -9.47 4.38 10.07
C PHE A 49 -10.80 5.01 10.54
N LEU A 50 -11.08 6.24 10.12
CA LEU A 50 -12.30 6.94 10.52
C LEU A 50 -13.55 6.23 10.01
N VAL A 51 -13.58 5.87 8.73
CA VAL A 51 -14.70 5.15 8.12
C VAL A 51 -14.92 3.80 8.80
N SER A 52 -13.84 3.05 9.09
CA SER A 52 -13.97 1.74 9.74
C SER A 52 -14.47 1.84 11.18
N GLU A 53 -14.07 2.85 11.95
CA GLU A 53 -14.56 3.05 13.32
C GLU A 53 -16.06 3.44 13.36
N VAL A 54 -16.51 4.27 12.40
CA VAL A 54 -17.92 4.68 12.27
C VAL A 54 -18.79 3.51 11.78
N THR A 55 -18.33 2.80 10.75
CA THR A 55 -19.14 1.79 10.06
C THR A 55 -19.00 0.40 10.66
N ARG A 56 -18.03 0.20 11.55
CA ARG A 56 -17.65 -1.09 12.14
C ARG A 56 -17.34 -2.15 11.10
N ASN A 57 -16.83 -1.70 9.95
CA ASN A 57 -16.33 -2.52 8.87
C ASN A 57 -14.85 -2.18 8.64
N TYR A 58 -13.97 -3.11 9.00
CA TYR A 58 -12.52 -2.92 9.00
C TYR A 58 -11.86 -3.32 7.66
N SER A 59 -12.65 -3.70 6.65
CA SER A 59 -12.19 -4.03 5.30
C SER A 59 -12.07 -2.83 4.36
N GLN A 60 -11.97 -1.60 4.89
CA GLN A 60 -11.82 -0.41 4.03
C GLN A 60 -10.50 -0.42 3.26
N VAL A 61 -9.41 -0.83 3.91
CA VAL A 61 -8.11 -0.95 3.24
C VAL A 61 -8.10 -2.11 2.25
N ASP A 62 -8.78 -3.22 2.56
CA ASP A 62 -8.91 -4.37 1.65
C ASP A 62 -9.51 -3.94 0.28
N LYS A 63 -10.50 -3.03 0.29
CA LYS A 63 -11.10 -2.45 -0.94
C LYS A 63 -10.12 -1.57 -1.71
N LEU A 64 -9.25 -0.86 -1.01
CA LEU A 64 -8.31 0.10 -1.59
C LEU A 64 -7.02 -0.57 -2.11
N TRP A 65 -6.79 -1.82 -1.74
CA TRP A 65 -5.58 -2.59 -2.05
C TRP A 65 -5.28 -2.65 -3.56
N SER A 66 -6.32 -2.76 -4.40
CA SER A 66 -6.17 -2.81 -5.86
C SER A 66 -6.19 -1.44 -6.54
N ILE A 67 -6.57 -0.38 -5.81
CA ILE A 67 -6.82 0.96 -6.36
C ILE A 67 -5.62 1.87 -6.09
N MET A 68 -5.12 1.88 -4.85
CA MET A 68 -4.05 2.78 -4.45
C MET A 68 -2.73 2.59 -5.23
N PRO A 69 -2.31 1.36 -5.58
CA PRO A 69 -1.13 1.18 -6.45
C PRO A 69 -1.27 1.86 -7.81
N VAL A 70 -2.47 1.80 -8.39
CA VAL A 70 -2.78 2.46 -9.66
C VAL A 70 -2.64 3.97 -9.51
N VAL A 71 -3.22 4.54 -8.45
CA VAL A 71 -3.11 5.97 -8.14
C VAL A 71 -1.65 6.41 -7.99
N TYR A 72 -0.83 5.65 -7.25
CA TYR A 72 0.59 5.97 -7.07
C TYR A 72 1.38 5.91 -8.37
N CYS A 73 1.24 4.83 -9.15
CA CYS A 73 1.98 4.70 -10.41
C CYS A 73 1.60 5.77 -11.44
N TRP A 74 0.33 6.15 -11.54
CA TRP A 74 -0.09 7.25 -12.42
C TRP A 74 0.38 8.61 -11.92
N HIS A 75 0.42 8.84 -10.60
CA HIS A 75 1.01 10.03 -10.02
C HIS A 75 2.50 10.16 -10.37
N PHE A 76 3.27 9.06 -10.25
CA PHE A 76 4.69 9.04 -10.62
C PHE A 76 4.90 9.24 -12.12
N ALA A 77 4.09 8.60 -12.97
CA ALA A 77 4.14 8.81 -14.42
C ALA A 77 3.86 10.28 -14.79
N ARG A 78 2.87 10.91 -14.16
CA ARG A 78 2.57 12.33 -14.36
C ARG A 78 3.71 13.24 -13.87
N ALA A 79 4.26 12.96 -12.69
CA ALA A 79 5.37 13.74 -12.14
C ALA A 79 6.59 13.69 -13.07
N ALA A 80 6.85 12.53 -13.66
CA ALA A 80 7.86 12.31 -14.68
C ALA A 80 7.39 12.68 -16.10
N GLN A 81 6.45 13.61 -16.28
CA GLN A 81 5.97 14.11 -17.58
C GLN A 81 5.69 12.98 -18.60
N TRP A 82 4.98 11.94 -18.17
CA TRP A 82 4.53 10.82 -19.01
C TRP A 82 5.67 10.01 -19.65
N ASP A 83 6.76 9.82 -18.92
CA ASP A 83 7.83 8.89 -19.31
C ASP A 83 7.28 7.51 -19.70
N GLU A 84 7.72 6.98 -20.85
CA GLU A 84 7.15 5.77 -21.46
C GLU A 84 7.26 4.54 -20.56
N ARG A 85 8.38 4.40 -19.83
CA ARG A 85 8.60 3.28 -18.91
C ARG A 85 7.63 3.37 -17.73
N LEU A 86 7.42 4.56 -17.18
CA LEU A 86 6.47 4.75 -16.07
C LEU A 86 5.02 4.60 -16.51
N VAL A 87 4.69 5.04 -17.71
CA VAL A 87 3.37 4.81 -18.30
C VAL A 87 3.13 3.30 -18.49
N LEU A 88 4.12 2.57 -19.01
CA LEU A 88 4.03 1.11 -19.13
C LEU A 88 3.81 0.44 -17.75
N MET A 89 4.59 0.84 -16.74
CA MET A 89 4.41 0.34 -15.37
C MET A 89 3.01 0.66 -14.82
N ALA A 90 2.52 1.88 -15.01
CA ALA A 90 1.19 2.29 -14.57
C ALA A 90 0.07 1.52 -15.28
N VAL A 91 0.20 1.25 -16.59
CA VAL A 91 -0.75 0.42 -17.34
C VAL A 91 -0.75 -1.02 -16.84
N MET A 92 0.42 -1.63 -16.63
CA MET A 92 0.51 -2.99 -16.09
C MET A 92 -0.12 -3.10 -14.70
N VAL A 93 0.15 -2.12 -13.82
CA VAL A 93 -0.45 -2.05 -12.48
C VAL A 93 -1.96 -1.81 -12.58
N THR A 94 -2.44 -1.04 -13.56
CA THR A 94 -3.87 -0.85 -13.82
C THR A 94 -4.54 -2.16 -14.21
N ILE A 95 -3.96 -2.94 -15.13
CA ILE A 95 -4.50 -4.25 -15.54
C ILE A 95 -4.54 -5.21 -14.34
N TRP A 96 -3.47 -5.25 -13.55
CA TRP A 96 -3.43 -6.05 -12.32
C TRP A 96 -4.49 -5.60 -11.30
N GLY A 97 -4.63 -4.28 -11.09
CA GLY A 97 -5.62 -3.69 -10.19
C GLY A 97 -7.04 -4.01 -10.61
N LEU A 98 -7.35 -3.91 -11.91
CA LEU A 98 -8.64 -4.30 -12.48
C LEU A 98 -8.94 -5.79 -12.25
N ARG A 99 -7.97 -6.68 -12.48
CA ARG A 99 -8.11 -8.12 -12.20
C ARG A 99 -8.45 -8.36 -10.73
N LEU A 100 -7.75 -7.71 -9.82
CA LEU A 100 -7.93 -7.90 -8.38
C LEU A 100 -9.27 -7.32 -7.90
N SER A 101 -9.62 -6.12 -8.37
CA SER A 101 -10.93 -5.51 -8.13
C SER A 101 -12.07 -6.39 -8.64
N PHE A 102 -11.93 -7.00 -9.82
CA PHE A 102 -12.91 -7.95 -10.33
C PHE A 102 -13.01 -9.22 -9.48
N ASN A 103 -11.89 -9.74 -8.97
CA ASN A 103 -11.92 -10.88 -8.04
C ASN A 103 -12.65 -10.53 -6.74
N PHE A 104 -12.37 -9.35 -6.18
CA PHE A 104 -13.00 -8.88 -4.95
C PHE A 104 -14.50 -8.58 -5.13
N ALA A 105 -14.88 -8.00 -6.27
CA ALA A 105 -16.28 -7.77 -6.65
C ALA A 105 -17.09 -9.08 -6.69
N ARG A 106 -16.53 -10.13 -7.32
CA ARG A 106 -17.19 -11.46 -7.38
C ARG A 106 -17.38 -12.12 -6.02
N ARG A 107 -16.61 -11.70 -5.01
CA ARG A 107 -16.71 -12.19 -3.64
C ARG A 107 -17.62 -11.33 -2.75
N GLY A 108 -18.33 -10.34 -3.31
CA GLY A 108 -19.28 -9.50 -2.55
C GLY A 108 -18.64 -8.34 -1.77
N GLY A 109 -17.33 -8.10 -1.94
CA GLY A 109 -16.61 -7.08 -1.17
C GLY A 109 -16.93 -5.64 -1.56
N TYR A 110 -17.46 -5.41 -2.77
CA TYR A 110 -17.97 -4.11 -3.21
C TYR A 110 -19.49 -4.06 -3.10
N HIS A 111 -20.00 -2.94 -2.59
CA HIS A 111 -21.43 -2.64 -2.52
C HIS A 111 -21.67 -1.24 -3.08
N TRP A 112 -22.92 -0.94 -3.48
CA TRP A 112 -23.26 0.38 -4.03
C TRP A 112 -22.90 1.51 -3.06
N ILE A 113 -23.03 1.25 -1.76
CA ILE A 113 -22.49 2.10 -0.70
C ILE A 113 -21.05 1.64 -0.42
N PRO A 114 -20.02 2.47 -0.68
CA PRO A 114 -18.62 2.06 -0.60
C PRO A 114 -18.23 1.44 0.76
N TRP A 115 -18.88 1.89 1.84
CA TRP A 115 -18.60 1.45 3.20
C TRP A 115 -19.45 0.27 3.71
N LYS A 116 -20.49 -0.19 2.98
CA LYS A 116 -21.37 -1.32 3.39
C LYS A 116 -21.13 -2.62 2.60
N GLY A 117 -19.91 -2.86 2.13
CA GLY A 117 -19.51 -4.16 1.57
C GLY A 117 -19.38 -5.26 2.63
N GLU A 118 -19.34 -6.53 2.22
CA GLU A 118 -19.05 -7.63 3.14
C GLU A 118 -17.67 -7.44 3.78
N GLU A 119 -17.60 -7.66 5.08
CA GLU A 119 -16.34 -7.61 5.82
C GLU A 119 -15.59 -8.93 5.66
N ASP A 120 -14.27 -8.84 5.51
CA ASP A 120 -13.42 -10.01 5.43
C ASP A 120 -13.51 -10.86 6.72
N TYR A 121 -13.69 -12.16 6.54
CA TYR A 121 -13.85 -13.11 7.63
C TYR A 121 -12.69 -13.09 8.64
N ARG A 122 -11.48 -12.70 8.22
CA ARG A 122 -10.28 -12.56 9.08
C ARG A 122 -10.55 -11.67 10.29
N TRP A 123 -11.29 -10.58 10.10
CA TRP A 123 -11.59 -9.62 11.16
C TRP A 123 -12.53 -10.21 12.24
N SER A 124 -13.41 -11.14 11.87
CA SER A 124 -14.25 -11.86 12.84
C SER A 124 -13.44 -12.82 13.71
N ILE A 125 -12.37 -13.42 13.17
CA ILE A 125 -11.47 -14.32 13.88
C ILE A 125 -10.57 -13.51 14.82
N LEU A 126 -9.96 -12.42 14.33
CA LEU A 126 -9.09 -11.55 15.14
C LEU A 126 -9.83 -10.90 16.31
N ARG A 127 -11.12 -10.57 16.16
CA ARG A 127 -11.95 -10.07 17.27
C ARG A 127 -12.14 -11.06 18.42
N LYS A 128 -11.93 -12.36 18.18
CA LYS A 128 -12.01 -13.39 19.22
C LYS A 128 -10.73 -13.48 20.05
N ASP A 129 -9.61 -12.96 19.55
CA ASP A 129 -8.32 -12.97 20.24
C ASP A 129 -8.39 -12.15 21.55
N PRO A 130 -8.11 -12.74 22.73
CA PRO A 130 -8.08 -12.05 24.00
C PRO A 130 -7.20 -10.78 24.04
N ASN A 131 -6.09 -10.75 23.29
CA ASN A 131 -5.15 -9.62 23.26
C ASN A 131 -5.74 -8.40 22.55
N LEU A 132 -6.64 -8.63 21.59
CA LEU A 132 -7.29 -7.58 20.80
C LEU A 132 -8.67 -7.20 21.35
N LYS A 133 -9.13 -7.84 22.42
CA LYS A 133 -10.39 -7.51 23.08
C LYS A 133 -10.35 -6.13 23.74
N GLY A 134 -11.42 -5.37 23.52
CA GLY A 134 -11.65 -4.04 24.09
C GLY A 134 -11.57 -2.93 23.04
N ARG A 135 -12.40 -1.89 23.20
CA ARG A 135 -12.54 -0.82 22.21
C ARG A 135 -11.22 -0.10 21.92
N LEU A 136 -10.44 0.21 22.95
CA LEU A 136 -9.17 0.91 22.79
C LEU A 136 -8.13 0.03 22.06
N ARG A 137 -7.95 -1.22 22.49
CA ARG A 137 -6.98 -2.14 21.86
C ARG A 137 -7.33 -2.41 20.40
N TRP A 138 -8.61 -2.66 20.11
CA TRP A 138 -9.08 -2.83 18.74
C TRP A 138 -8.92 -1.55 17.90
N GLY A 139 -9.21 -0.38 18.48
CA GLY A 139 -9.00 0.91 17.82
C GLY A 139 -7.53 1.18 17.49
N LEU A 140 -6.61 0.91 18.42
CA LEU A 140 -5.16 1.03 18.17
C LEU A 140 -4.69 0.03 17.11
N PHE A 141 -5.17 -1.21 17.17
CA PHE A 141 -4.90 -2.22 16.15
C PHE A 141 -5.41 -1.76 14.77
N ASN A 142 -6.62 -1.20 14.71
CA ASN A 142 -7.17 -0.63 13.49
C ASN A 142 -6.32 0.52 12.94
N LEU A 143 -5.91 1.45 13.80
CA LEU A 143 -5.10 2.60 13.39
C LEU A 143 -3.72 2.17 12.88
N PHE A 144 -2.95 1.44 13.69
CA PHE A 144 -1.56 1.15 13.39
C PHE A 144 -1.39 0.00 12.41
N PHE A 145 -2.15 -1.09 12.58
CA PHE A 145 -1.97 -2.29 11.76
C PHE A 145 -2.88 -2.27 10.53
N ILE A 146 -4.19 -2.14 10.70
CA ILE A 146 -5.15 -2.24 9.59
C ILE A 146 -5.00 -1.06 8.64
N SER A 147 -4.86 0.16 9.18
CA SER A 147 -4.88 1.39 8.39
C SER A 147 -3.47 1.83 7.98
N LEU A 148 -2.60 2.18 8.93
CA LEU A 148 -1.27 2.75 8.63
C LEU A 148 -0.32 1.73 8.00
N TYR A 149 -0.15 0.56 8.62
CA TYR A 149 0.81 -0.43 8.14
C TYR A 149 0.42 -0.99 6.77
N GLN A 150 -0.84 -1.39 6.56
CA GLN A 150 -1.28 -1.88 5.25
C GLN A 150 -1.14 -0.81 4.15
N GLN A 151 -1.53 0.44 4.40
CA GLN A 151 -1.35 1.51 3.40
C GLN A 151 0.13 1.84 3.15
N SER A 152 0.98 1.74 4.19
CA SER A 152 2.42 1.88 4.03
C SER A 152 2.99 0.77 3.16
N LEU A 153 2.57 -0.49 3.36
CA LEU A 153 2.98 -1.60 2.49
C LEU A 153 2.58 -1.36 1.04
N ILE A 154 1.37 -0.84 0.80
CA ILE A 154 0.89 -0.49 -0.54
C ILE A 154 1.82 0.51 -1.22
N LEU A 155 2.23 1.57 -0.51
CA LEU A 155 3.20 2.53 -1.02
C LEU A 155 4.58 1.90 -1.23
N LEU A 156 5.06 1.09 -0.27
CA LEU A 156 6.40 0.50 -0.32
C LEU A 156 6.61 -0.36 -1.57
N PHE A 157 5.63 -1.18 -1.96
CA PHE A 157 5.79 -2.00 -3.16
C PHE A 157 5.63 -1.23 -4.47
N THR A 158 5.16 0.03 -4.45
CA THR A 158 5.14 0.91 -5.63
C THR A 158 6.37 1.80 -5.76
N LEU A 159 7.24 1.87 -4.73
CA LEU A 159 8.47 2.66 -4.77
C LEU A 159 9.46 2.33 -5.91
N PRO A 160 9.51 1.10 -6.48
CA PRO A 160 10.32 0.88 -7.68
C PRO A 160 9.96 1.81 -8.85
N ALA A 161 8.73 2.35 -8.89
CA ALA A 161 8.34 3.37 -9.86
C ALA A 161 9.00 4.74 -9.59
N VAL A 162 9.33 5.08 -8.35
CA VAL A 162 10.07 6.32 -8.04
C VAL A 162 11.51 6.21 -8.53
N MET A 163 12.17 5.07 -8.30
CA MET A 163 13.51 4.81 -8.85
C MET A 163 13.49 4.79 -10.38
N ALA A 164 12.37 4.40 -10.98
CA ALA A 164 12.23 4.40 -12.42
C ALA A 164 12.21 5.81 -13.07
N MET A 165 12.00 6.86 -12.28
CA MET A 165 12.00 8.25 -12.74
C MET A 165 13.39 8.76 -13.14
N GLU A 166 14.48 8.11 -12.68
CA GLU A 166 15.88 8.51 -12.95
C GLU A 166 16.33 8.35 -14.41
N GLY A 167 15.53 7.68 -15.26
CA GLY A 167 15.91 7.36 -16.64
C GLY A 167 16.04 8.53 -17.63
N ARG A 168 15.98 9.79 -17.18
CA ARG A 168 16.08 10.99 -18.03
C ARG A 168 17.52 11.51 -18.22
N GLY A 169 18.50 10.80 -17.71
CA GLY A 169 19.90 11.21 -17.66
C GLY A 169 20.87 10.43 -18.53
N THR A 170 20.45 9.89 -19.69
CA THR A 170 21.36 9.36 -20.72
C THR A 170 20.86 9.67 -22.11
#